data_AF-A0AAD4LX85-F1
#
_entry.id   AF-A0AAD4LX85-F1
#
_cell.length_a   1.000
_cell.length_b   1.000
_cell.length_c   1.000
_cell.angle_alpha   90.00
_cell.angle_beta   90.00
_cell.angle_gamma   90.00
#
_symmetry.space_group_name_H-M   'P 1'
#
loop_
_entity.id
_entity.type
_entity.pdbx_description
1 polymer ?
#
loop_
_entity_poly.entity_id
_entity_poly.type
_entity_poly.pdbx_seq_one_letter_code
_entity_poly.pdbx_strand_id
1 'polypeptide(L)'
;MNTFLSLRDGNAGKLLVQIISYLSFKDITSCEVSCRHLNGVVKNSALLRYLKKVGRTGVYDPLNAGFTLPERLERLRLWQKGWEDLDIPRHPRASRSTWTSGPHSSGHCMTGT
;
A
#
# COMPACT_ATOMS: atom_id res chain seq x y z
N MET A 1 -9.77 2.81 -38.16
CA MET A 1 -10.48 1.54 -37.97
C MET A 1 -10.18 1.00 -36.58
N ASN A 2 -11.18 0.93 -35.69
CA ASN A 2 -11.36 -0.12 -34.68
C ASN A 2 -12.66 0.12 -33.91
N THR A 3 -13.76 -0.27 -34.56
CA THR A 3 -15.12 -0.26 -34.04
C THR A 3 -15.48 -1.62 -33.40
N PHE A 4 -14.50 -2.41 -32.97
CA PHE A 4 -14.69 -3.84 -32.68
C PHE A 4 -15.08 -4.22 -31.24
N LEU A 5 -15.28 -3.26 -30.34
CA LEU A 5 -15.71 -3.54 -28.95
C LEU A 5 -17.02 -2.83 -28.55
N SER A 6 -17.75 -2.28 -29.52
CA SER A 6 -18.87 -1.39 -29.17
C SER A 6 -20.20 -2.08 -28.87
N LEU A 7 -20.33 -3.42 -28.97
CA LEU A 7 -21.68 -4.03 -28.95
C LEU A 7 -21.88 -5.37 -28.20
N ARG A 8 -20.97 -5.88 -27.36
CA ARG A 8 -21.22 -7.17 -26.66
C ARG A 8 -20.81 -7.31 -25.18
N ASP A 9 -20.25 -6.28 -24.54
CA ASP A 9 -19.41 -6.47 -23.34
C ASP A 9 -19.99 -6.00 -21.99
N GLY A 10 -21.32 -5.93 -21.84
CA GLY A 10 -21.93 -5.62 -20.54
C GLY A 10 -21.56 -6.62 -19.42
N ASN A 11 -21.29 -7.88 -19.79
CA ASN A 11 -20.91 -8.95 -18.86
C ASN A 11 -19.40 -9.19 -18.78
N ALA A 12 -18.67 -9.00 -19.89
CA ALA A 12 -17.22 -9.19 -19.92
C ALA A 12 -16.50 -8.20 -18.99
N GLY A 13 -16.93 -6.94 -18.95
CA GLY A 13 -16.40 -5.95 -18.02
C GLY A 13 -16.65 -6.32 -16.55
N LYS A 14 -17.83 -6.85 -16.22
CA LYS A 14 -18.16 -7.30 -14.86
C LYS A 14 -17.30 -8.49 -14.44
N LEU A 15 -17.09 -9.45 -15.33
CA LEU A 15 -16.24 -10.61 -15.09
C LEU A 15 -14.79 -10.21 -14.86
N LEU A 16 -14.26 -9.28 -15.66
CA LEU A 16 -12.92 -8.72 -15.45
C LEU A 16 -12.80 -8.03 -14.10
N VAL A 17 -13.81 -7.23 -13.70
CA VAL A 17 -13.83 -6.61 -12.37
C VAL A 17 -13.79 -7.67 -11.27
N GLN A 18 -14.55 -8.76 -11.41
CA GLN A 18 -14.57 -9.84 -10.44
C GLN A 18 -13.22 -10.57 -10.36
N ILE A 19 -12.61 -10.94 -11.49
CA ILE A 19 -11.29 -11.59 -11.53
C ILE A 19 -10.23 -10.69 -10.89
N ILE A 20 -10.17 -9.41 -11.30
CA ILE A 20 -9.18 -8.46 -10.80
C ILE A 20 -9.38 -8.19 -9.30
N SER A 21 -10.60 -8.31 -8.77
CA SER A 21 -10.88 -8.11 -7.34
C SER A 21 -10.24 -9.15 -6.42
N TYR A 22 -9.85 -10.31 -6.94
CA TYR A 22 -9.11 -11.34 -6.19
C TYR A 22 -7.59 -11.10 -6.19
N LEU A 23 -7.09 -10.14 -6.96
CA LEU A 23 -5.67 -9.86 -7.09
C LEU A 23 -5.17 -8.94 -5.97
N SER A 24 -3.87 -9.00 -5.69
CA SER A 24 -3.23 -8.07 -4.76
C SER A 24 -3.18 -6.66 -5.35
N PHE A 25 -3.02 -5.63 -4.50
CA PHE A 25 -2.93 -4.25 -5.01
C PHE A 25 -1.76 -4.04 -6.00
N LYS A 26 -0.65 -4.80 -5.83
CA LYS A 26 0.50 -4.75 -6.72
C LYS A 26 0.12 -5.25 -8.10
N ASP A 27 -0.58 -6.38 -8.15
CA ASP A 27 -1.05 -6.99 -9.40
C ASP A 27 -2.12 -6.14 -10.08
N ILE A 28 -3.03 -5.53 -9.30
CA ILE A 28 -4.00 -4.56 -9.82
C ILE A 28 -3.28 -3.37 -10.47
N THR A 29 -2.19 -2.89 -9.86
CA THR A 29 -1.37 -1.80 -10.43
C THR A 29 -0.66 -2.26 -11.71
N SER A 30 -0.17 -3.49 -11.75
CA SER A 30 0.38 -4.09 -12.97
C SER A 30 -0.67 -4.15 -14.09
N CYS A 31 -1.92 -4.52 -13.79
CA CYS A 31 -3.00 -4.53 -14.78
C CYS A 31 -3.26 -3.14 -15.40
N GLU A 32 -3.12 -2.05 -14.64
CA GLU A 32 -3.31 -0.68 -15.17
C GLU A 32 -2.25 -0.30 -16.21
N VAL A 33 -1.02 -0.78 -16.06
CA VAL A 33 0.08 -0.45 -16.98
C VAL A 33 0.22 -1.44 -18.13
N SER A 34 -0.39 -2.63 -18.03
CA SER A 34 -0.33 -3.66 -19.09
C SER A 34 -1.07 -3.26 -20.37
N CYS A 35 -2.30 -2.74 -20.28
CA CYS A 35 -3.05 -2.33 -21.47
C CYS A 35 -4.14 -1.28 -21.22
N ARG A 36 -4.53 -0.56 -22.28
CA ARG A 36 -5.58 0.49 -22.20
C ARG A 36 -6.93 -0.01 -21.72
N HIS A 37 -7.29 -1.26 -22.08
CA HIS A 37 -8.57 -1.84 -21.68
C HIS A 37 -8.63 -2.13 -20.19
N LEU A 38 -7.61 -2.83 -19.65
CA LEU A 38 -7.51 -3.10 -18.21
C LEU A 38 -7.37 -1.82 -17.39
N ASN A 39 -6.60 -0.84 -17.88
CA ASN A 39 -6.55 0.50 -17.28
C ASN A 39 -7.93 1.13 -17.19
N GLY A 40 -8.73 1.05 -18.27
CA GLY A 40 -10.12 1.50 -18.27
C GLY A 40 -10.98 0.76 -17.25
N VAL A 41 -10.89 -0.58 -17.20
CA VAL A 41 -11.63 -1.41 -16.23
C VAL A 41 -11.30 -1.03 -14.78
N VAL A 42 -10.02 -0.88 -14.45
CA VAL A 42 -9.57 -0.52 -13.10
C VAL A 42 -10.02 0.90 -12.74
N LYS A 43 -9.87 1.89 -13.64
CA LYS A 43 -10.26 3.28 -13.37
C LYS A 43 -11.76 3.51 -13.27
N ASN A 44 -12.55 2.75 -14.03
CA ASN A 44 -14.01 2.88 -14.07
C ASN A 44 -14.71 2.04 -12.99
N SER A 45 -14.02 1.04 -12.41
CA SER A 45 -14.57 0.24 -11.31
C SER A 45 -14.29 0.88 -9.95
N ALA A 46 -15.36 1.25 -9.24
CA ALA A 46 -15.25 1.75 -7.88
C ALA A 46 -14.61 0.71 -6.94
N LEU A 47 -14.90 -0.58 -7.14
CA LEU A 47 -14.39 -1.67 -6.29
C LEU A 47 -12.87 -1.81 -6.44
N LEU A 48 -12.37 -1.83 -7.67
CA LEU A 48 -10.94 -1.99 -7.92
C LEU A 48 -10.14 -0.77 -7.45
N ARG A 49 -10.69 0.44 -7.64
CA ARG A 49 -10.13 1.66 -7.04
C ARG A 49 -10.07 1.60 -5.52
N TYR A 50 -11.10 1.07 -4.89
CA TYR A 50 -11.15 0.88 -3.45
C TYR A 50 -10.06 -0.10 -2.97
N LEU A 51 -10.01 -1.31 -3.54
CA LEU A 51 -9.02 -2.35 -3.19
C LEU A 51 -7.59 -1.84 -3.37
N LYS A 52 -7.31 -1.11 -4.46
CA LYS A 52 -6.01 -0.48 -4.68
C LYS A 52 -5.65 0.54 -3.61
N LYS A 53 -6.61 1.36 -3.18
CA LYS A 53 -6.37 2.39 -2.14
C LYS A 53 -6.15 1.75 -0.77
N VAL A 54 -6.96 0.78 -0.39
CA VAL A 54 -6.83 0.01 0.86
C VAL A 54 -5.48 -0.72 0.91
N GLY A 55 -5.13 -1.43 -0.17
CA GLY A 55 -3.86 -2.14 -0.24
C GLY A 55 -2.65 -1.22 -0.15
N ARG A 56 -2.74 0.01 -0.68
CA ARG A 56 -1.67 1.02 -0.58
C ARG A 56 -1.53 1.60 0.83
N THR A 57 -2.63 1.81 1.56
CA THR A 57 -2.59 2.35 2.92
C THR A 57 -2.23 1.30 3.97
N GLY A 58 -2.22 0.01 3.60
CA GLY A 58 -1.97 -1.10 4.54
C GLY A 58 -3.08 -1.24 5.58
N VAL A 59 -4.22 -0.59 5.36
CA VAL A 59 -5.36 -0.65 6.27
C VAL A 59 -6.01 -2.00 6.07
N TYR A 60 -6.07 -2.77 7.14
CA TYR A 60 -6.93 -3.95 7.16
C TYR A 60 -8.40 -3.47 7.16
N ASP A 61 -9.08 -3.62 6.03
CA ASP A 61 -10.55 -3.50 5.95
C ASP A 61 -11.14 -4.90 6.11
N PRO A 62 -11.60 -5.31 7.32
CA PRO A 62 -12.45 -6.47 7.43
C PRO A 62 -13.76 -6.08 6.76
N LEU A 63 -13.93 -6.42 5.47
CA LEU A 63 -15.09 -6.20 4.61
C LEU A 63 -16.42 -6.24 5.40
N ASN A 64 -16.75 -5.14 6.08
CA ASN A 64 -17.79 -5.17 7.09
C ASN A 64 -19.11 -5.12 6.32
N ALA A 65 -19.93 -6.15 6.46
CA ALA A 65 -21.12 -6.39 5.65
C ALA A 65 -22.18 -5.27 5.73
N GLY A 66 -21.99 -4.26 6.59
CA GLY A 66 -22.93 -3.16 6.80
C GLY A 66 -22.68 -1.87 6.01
N PHE A 67 -21.56 -1.73 5.27
CA PHE A 67 -21.26 -0.47 4.55
C PHE A 67 -21.23 -0.64 3.04
N THR A 68 -21.88 0.30 2.36
CA THR A 68 -21.78 0.48 0.90
C THR A 68 -20.38 0.93 0.50
N LEU A 69 -20.02 0.70 -0.76
CA LEU A 69 -18.69 1.04 -1.26
C LEU A 69 -18.33 2.55 -1.16
N PRO A 70 -19.25 3.51 -1.44
CA PRO A 70 -18.99 4.92 -1.19
C PRO A 70 -18.69 5.24 0.27
N GLU A 71 -19.43 4.65 1.22
CA GLU A 71 -19.20 4.85 2.65
C GLU A 71 -17.83 4.32 3.08
N ARG A 72 -17.42 3.17 2.53
CA ARG A 72 -16.08 2.61 2.77
C ARG A 72 -14.98 3.52 2.24
N LEU A 73 -15.17 4.12 1.07
CA LEU A 73 -14.22 5.08 0.49
C LEU A 73 -14.09 6.33 1.36
N GLU A 74 -15.19 6.88 1.87
CA GLU A 74 -15.15 8.06 2.73
C GLU A 74 -14.49 7.75 4.07
N ARG A 75 -14.79 6.61 4.69
CA ARG A 75 -14.11 6.18 5.93
C ARG A 75 -12.61 6.01 5.73
N LEU A 76 -12.19 5.42 4.61
CA LEU A 76 -10.76 5.30 4.29
C LEU A 76 -10.10 6.67 4.13
N ARG A 77 -10.81 7.65 3.54
CA ARG A 77 -10.34 9.03 3.41
C ARG A 77 -10.19 9.70 4.78
N LEU A 78 -11.17 9.55 5.66
CA LEU A 78 -11.13 10.09 7.02
C LEU A 78 -10.01 9.46 7.85
N TRP A 79 -9.85 8.14 7.77
CA TRP A 79 -8.77 7.42 8.44
C TRP A 79 -7.41 7.93 7.96
N GLN A 80 -7.20 8.03 6.65
CA GLN A 80 -5.95 8.53 6.08
C GLN A 80 -5.64 9.95 6.57
N LYS A 81 -6.65 10.84 6.57
CA LYS A 81 -6.51 12.20 7.08
C LYS A 81 -6.15 12.22 8.57
N GLY A 82 -6.81 11.40 9.38
CA GLY A 82 -6.51 11.30 10.81
C GLY A 82 -5.07 10.90 11.11
N TRP A 83 -4.48 10.02 10.28
CA TRP A 83 -3.06 9.67 10.40
C TRP A 83 -2.11 10.75 9.90
N GLU A 84 -2.51 11.53 8.89
CA GLU A 84 -1.75 12.70 8.42
C GLU A 84 -1.74 13.82 9.48
N ASP A 85 -2.84 13.98 10.22
CA ASP A 85 -2.99 14.99 11.29
C ASP A 85 -2.29 14.59 12.60
N LEU A 86 -1.91 13.32 12.76
CA LEU A 86 -1.08 12.89 13.88
C LEU A 86 0.35 13.39 13.66
N ASP A 87 0.71 14.48 14.33
CA ASP A 87 2.10 14.95 14.43
C ASP A 87 2.88 13.99 15.34
N ILE A 88 3.17 12.79 14.82
CA ILE A 88 3.98 11.80 15.51
C ILE A 88 5.39 12.38 15.54
N PRO A 89 5.93 12.77 16.72
CA PRO A 89 7.28 13.29 16.81
C PRO A 89 8.18 12.21 16.26
N ARG A 90 8.81 12.47 15.11
CA ARG A 90 9.85 11.57 14.62
C ARG A 90 10.92 11.62 15.69
N HIS A 91 11.01 10.56 16.49
CA HIS A 91 12.07 10.44 17.47
C HIS A 91 13.37 10.74 16.70
N PRO A 92 14.17 11.76 17.10
CA PRO A 92 15.40 12.04 16.41
C PRO A 92 16.16 10.74 16.38
N ARG A 93 16.39 10.24 15.16
CA ARG A 93 17.13 9.00 14.90
C ARG A 93 18.37 9.12 15.76
N ALA A 94 18.47 8.31 16.82
CA ALA A 94 19.60 8.36 17.73
C ALA A 94 20.84 8.34 16.86
N SER A 95 21.54 9.47 16.83
CA SER A 95 22.80 9.62 16.14
C SER A 95 23.66 8.52 16.71
N ARG A 96 23.99 7.54 15.85
CA ARG A 96 24.84 6.39 16.14
C ARG A 96 25.99 6.91 16.99
N SER A 97 25.92 6.69 18.30
CA SER A 97 27.03 7.04 19.17
C SER A 97 28.16 6.18 18.69
N THR A 98 29.16 6.81 18.09
CA THR A 98 30.46 6.20 17.88
C THR A 98 30.98 5.90 19.26
N TRP A 99 30.74 4.67 19.71
CA TRP A 99 31.48 4.08 20.81
C TRP A 99 32.95 4.12 20.41
N THR A 100 33.63 5.20 20.76
CA THR A 100 35.08 5.25 20.74
C THR A 100 35.52 4.31 21.85
N SER A 101 35.97 3.12 21.45
CA SER A 101 36.69 2.20 22.31
C SER A 101 37.71 2.98 23.14
N GLY A 102 37.57 2.93 24.46
CA GLY A 102 38.53 3.53 25.38
C GLY A 102 39.92 2.91 25.19
N PRO A 103 40.98 3.63 25.59
CA PRO A 103 42.35 3.24 25.33
C PRO A 103 42.70 1.93 26.05
N HIS A 104 43.41 1.08 25.30
CA HIS A 104 44.05 -0.14 25.76
C HIS A 104 44.74 0.03 27.12
N SER A 105 44.22 -0.64 28.15
CA SER A 105 44.95 -0.91 29.39
C SER A 105 46.04 -1.94 29.07
N SER A 106 47.25 -1.47 28.80
CA SER A 106 48.45 -2.30 28.70
C SER A 106 48.75 -2.94 30.05
N GLY A 107 48.60 -4.26 30.14
CA GLY A 107 49.02 -5.05 31.29
C GLY A 107 50.53 -5.07 31.40
N HIS A 108 51.07 -4.45 32.45
CA HIS A 108 52.44 -4.64 32.89
C HIS A 108 52.46 -5.75 33.95
N CYS A 109 52.95 -6.92 33.56
CA CYS A 109 53.41 -7.97 34.46
C CYS A 109 54.72 -7.52 35.12
N MET A 110 54.73 -7.40 36.45
CA MET A 110 55.93 -7.16 37.25
C MET A 110 56.56 -8.52 37.59
N THR A 111 57.80 -8.71 37.14
CA THR A 111 58.72 -9.77 37.56
C THR A 111 59.66 -9.26 38.66
N GLY A 112 60.02 -10.15 39.60
CA GLY A 112 61.19 -10.04 40.49
C GLY A 112 60.82 -9.60 41.91
N THR A 113 61.34 -10.20 42.99
CA THR A 113 62.44 -11.18 43.15
C THR A 113 62.26 -11.86 44.51
#